data_AF-A0AAU7K540-F1
#
_entry.id   AF-A0AAU7K540-F1
#
_cell.length_a   1.000
_cell.length_b   1.000
_cell.length_c   1.000
_cell.angle_alpha   90.00
_cell.angle_beta   90.00
_cell.angle_gamma   90.00
#
_symmetry.space_group_name_H-M   'P 1'
#
loop_
_entity.id
_entity.type
_entity.pdbx_description
1 polymer ?
#
loop_
_entity_poly.entity_id
_entity_poly.type
_entity_poly.pdbx_seq_one_letter_code
_entity_poly.pdbx_strand_id
1 'polypeptide(L)'
;MKRILPVLAALLSFSVFAQNKLPVVKASAGQAKIYEEDHAISRWYINPKIKPDVFTAGKFTKSKRIKFRTDIDSIIFNIGPGQKKEFIVLLNGKDSCFTQIAAPALKNFKKLSPEIHDTIPFFVNHYNTNFLPIVFNGTDSLFMNFDSGANDIDLTHAALSKKMKSKPRLYHTDYDVKIGNHTYKSKIYDIELAGNETDGLLGWDIFDGMIVALDYDQHKMMVHSAMPKEILRDKQYTRFKITYIKNKPFIESEISQSGSKNRSLFMFDLGYQRTAMLDNDLLREMKFPTDKMEIIKKVMMHGVNGNEVPVTTVKLQNLQIGHFELKNVPVQVMEKNKPMPGTNVHYLGTDILKRFNTVFDFQNNVIYLKPNHLYDVAYADQKS
;
A
#
# COMPACT_ATOMS: atom_id res chain seq x y z
N MET A 1 13.52 71.52 -53.51
CA MET A 1 14.19 70.79 -52.43
C MET A 1 13.25 70.66 -51.23
N LYS A 2 12.99 69.42 -50.78
CA LYS A 2 12.63 68.96 -49.42
C LYS A 2 11.73 67.72 -49.55
N ARG A 3 12.37 66.54 -49.50
CA ARG A 3 11.69 65.25 -49.29
C ARG A 3 11.76 64.96 -47.79
N ILE A 4 10.62 64.80 -47.14
CA ILE A 4 10.50 64.36 -45.75
C ILE A 4 10.30 62.84 -45.81
N LEU A 5 11.22 62.10 -45.19
CA LEU A 5 11.17 60.64 -45.05
C LEU A 5 10.61 60.31 -43.65
N PRO A 6 9.51 59.56 -43.50
CA PRO A 6 9.08 59.12 -42.19
C PRO A 6 9.86 57.88 -41.77
N VAL A 7 10.60 57.99 -40.67
CA VAL A 7 11.24 56.85 -40.00
C VAL A 7 10.16 56.10 -39.23
N LEU A 8 9.80 54.91 -39.72
CA LEU A 8 8.91 53.98 -39.05
C LEU A 8 9.70 53.28 -37.93
N ALA A 9 9.52 53.72 -36.69
CA ALA A 9 10.10 53.05 -35.53
C ALA A 9 9.32 51.76 -35.23
N ALA A 10 9.87 50.62 -35.65
CA ALA A 10 9.35 49.30 -35.28
C ALA A 10 9.65 49.03 -33.79
N LEU A 11 8.65 49.18 -32.93
CA LEU A 11 8.67 48.72 -31.55
C LEU A 11 8.66 47.18 -31.53
N LEU A 12 9.85 46.58 -31.41
CA LEU A 12 10.01 45.17 -31.07
C LEU A 12 9.57 44.96 -29.61
N SER A 13 8.38 44.42 -29.43
CA SER A 13 7.89 43.94 -28.15
C SER A 13 8.67 42.69 -27.74
N PHE A 14 9.74 42.89 -26.95
CA PHE A 14 10.40 41.79 -26.24
C PHE A 14 9.42 41.21 -25.22
N SER A 15 8.84 40.05 -25.51
CA SER A 15 8.16 39.23 -24.52
C SER A 15 9.21 38.70 -23.54
N VAL A 16 9.39 39.39 -22.41
CA VAL A 16 10.16 38.86 -21.28
C VAL A 16 9.35 37.71 -20.68
N PHE A 17 9.74 36.47 -20.98
CA PHE A 17 9.24 35.33 -20.22
C PHE A 17 9.72 35.48 -18.77
N ALA A 18 8.79 35.78 -17.86
CA ALA A 18 9.08 35.74 -16.43
C ALA A 18 9.55 34.33 -16.07
N GLN A 19 10.82 34.20 -15.67
CA GLN A 19 11.33 32.96 -15.11
C GLN A 19 10.59 32.72 -13.80
N ASN A 20 9.69 31.73 -13.76
CA ASN A 20 8.97 31.37 -12.53
C ASN A 20 10.00 30.99 -11.46
N LYS A 21 10.24 31.89 -10.50
CA LYS A 21 11.11 31.59 -9.35
C LYS A 21 10.49 30.45 -8.57
N LEU A 22 11.25 29.37 -8.42
CA LEU A 22 10.87 28.26 -7.56
C LEU A 22 10.76 28.75 -6.11
N PRO A 23 9.78 28.25 -5.33
CA PRO A 23 9.74 28.49 -3.89
C PRO A 23 11.05 28.03 -3.22
N VAL A 24 11.46 28.74 -2.16
CA VAL A 24 12.69 28.43 -1.42
C VAL A 24 12.32 28.14 0.03
N VAL A 25 12.85 27.03 0.56
CA VAL A 25 12.75 26.62 1.97
C VAL A 25 14.15 26.61 2.55
N LYS A 26 14.35 27.19 3.74
CA LYS A 26 15.66 27.23 4.39
C LYS A 26 15.90 25.99 5.27
N ALA A 27 17.15 25.55 5.40
CA ALA A 27 17.54 24.49 6.33
C ALA A 27 18.97 24.75 6.86
N SER A 28 19.25 24.33 8.10
CA SER A 28 20.63 24.18 8.60
C SER A 28 21.00 22.72 8.84
N ALA A 29 20.02 21.86 9.13
CA ALA A 29 20.21 20.42 9.18
C ALA A 29 20.08 19.80 7.78
N GLY A 30 20.91 18.79 7.48
CA GLY A 30 20.78 17.96 6.27
C GLY A 30 19.58 17.00 6.28
N GLN A 31 18.59 17.25 7.15
CA GLN A 31 17.42 16.40 7.34
C GLN A 31 16.14 17.23 7.32
N ALA A 32 15.08 16.66 6.76
CA ALA A 32 13.72 17.18 6.78
C ALA A 32 12.72 16.07 7.15
N LYS A 33 11.48 16.47 7.45
CA LYS A 33 10.34 15.58 7.66
C LYS A 33 9.27 15.88 6.62
N ILE A 34 8.72 14.82 6.03
CA ILE A 34 7.59 14.92 5.10
C ILE A 34 6.33 14.42 5.81
N TYR A 35 5.26 15.20 5.69
CA TYR A 35 3.96 14.88 6.25
C TYR A 35 2.92 14.79 5.13
N GLU A 36 2.08 13.77 5.18
CA GLU A 36 0.86 13.62 4.38
C GLU A 36 -0.35 13.78 5.31
N GLU A 37 -1.21 14.77 5.06
CA GLU A 37 -2.43 15.01 5.88
C GLU A 37 -2.12 14.98 7.39
N ASP A 38 -1.06 15.68 7.80
CA ASP A 38 -0.54 15.80 9.17
C ASP A 38 0.15 14.57 9.76
N HIS A 39 0.18 13.45 9.05
CA HIS A 39 0.91 12.26 9.45
C HIS A 39 2.34 12.32 8.93
N ALA A 40 3.33 12.22 9.81
CA ALA A 40 4.73 12.09 9.40
C ALA A 40 4.93 10.74 8.68
N ILE A 41 5.40 10.79 7.44
CA ILE A 41 5.54 9.59 6.60
C ILE A 41 6.98 9.25 6.27
N SER A 42 7.90 10.21 6.32
CA SER A 42 9.30 9.97 5.98
C SER A 42 10.26 10.96 6.64
N ARG A 43 11.45 10.46 7.00
CA ARG A 43 12.63 11.27 7.27
C ARG A 43 13.38 11.43 5.95
N TRP A 44 13.58 12.67 5.52
CA TRP A 44 14.20 12.98 4.25
C TRP A 44 15.63 13.49 4.46
N TYR A 45 16.58 12.99 3.69
CA TYR A 45 17.96 13.47 3.70
C TYR A 45 18.16 14.45 2.55
N ILE A 46 18.42 15.71 2.88
CA ILE A 46 18.60 16.76 1.89
C ILE A 46 19.97 16.59 1.23
N ASN A 47 20.00 16.34 -0.09
CA ASN A 47 21.24 16.07 -0.81
C ASN A 47 21.47 17.05 -1.97
N PRO A 48 22.44 17.98 -1.89
CA PRO A 48 22.73 18.94 -2.96
C PRO A 48 23.28 18.30 -4.25
N LYS A 49 23.71 17.04 -4.20
CA LYS A 49 24.26 16.32 -5.36
C LYS A 49 23.19 15.64 -6.22
N ILE A 50 21.98 15.45 -5.69
CA ILE A 50 20.86 14.83 -6.41
C ILE A 50 19.96 15.95 -6.98
N LYS A 51 19.72 15.95 -8.29
CA LYS A 51 18.99 17.03 -8.98
C LYS A 51 18.07 16.47 -10.10
N PRO A 52 16.74 16.51 -9.95
CA PRO A 52 16.02 16.78 -8.71
C PRO A 52 16.20 15.66 -7.68
N ASP A 53 16.23 16.02 -6.41
CA ASP A 53 16.01 15.13 -5.27
C ASP A 53 14.50 14.89 -5.13
N VAL A 54 14.01 13.72 -5.54
CA VAL A 54 12.57 13.45 -5.74
C VAL A 54 12.00 12.60 -4.62
N PHE A 55 11.09 13.19 -3.84
CA PHE A 55 10.18 12.43 -3.00
C PHE A 55 8.95 12.02 -3.82
N THR A 56 8.71 10.71 -3.93
CA THR A 56 7.50 10.17 -4.56
C THR A 56 6.52 9.74 -3.48
N ALA A 57 5.33 10.35 -3.47
CA ALA A 57 4.26 10.00 -2.55
C ALA A 57 3.60 8.66 -2.93
N GLY A 58 2.91 8.02 -1.98
CA GLY A 58 2.14 6.81 -2.26
C GLY A 58 0.92 7.07 -3.17
N LYS A 59 0.23 6.02 -3.60
CA LYS A 59 -0.99 6.15 -4.41
C LYS A 59 -2.09 6.89 -3.62
N PHE A 60 -2.72 7.86 -4.27
CA PHE A 60 -3.95 8.50 -3.79
C PHE A 60 -4.82 8.92 -4.97
N THR A 61 -6.14 8.98 -4.75
CA THR A 61 -7.14 9.25 -5.79
C THR A 61 -7.64 10.69 -5.81
N LYS A 62 -7.32 11.45 -4.76
CA LYS A 62 -7.68 12.86 -4.60
C LYS A 62 -6.46 13.65 -4.18
N SER A 63 -6.48 14.95 -4.42
CA SER A 63 -5.42 15.83 -3.96
C SER A 63 -5.18 15.70 -2.46
N LYS A 64 -3.92 15.59 -2.07
CA LYS A 64 -3.48 15.56 -0.67
C LYS A 64 -2.63 16.77 -0.34
N ARG A 65 -2.68 17.19 0.92
CA ARG A 65 -1.76 18.17 1.51
C ARG A 65 -0.47 17.48 1.91
N ILE A 66 0.63 17.83 1.24
CA ILE A 66 1.98 17.39 1.57
C ILE A 66 2.77 18.56 2.14
N LYS A 67 3.28 18.40 3.36
CA LYS A 67 4.14 19.38 4.02
C LYS A 67 5.58 18.86 4.08
N PHE A 68 6.51 19.66 3.56
CA PHE A 68 7.94 19.46 3.74
C PHE A 68 8.43 20.41 4.82
N ARG A 69 9.02 19.88 5.89
CA ARG A 69 9.46 20.65 7.06
C ARG A 69 10.93 20.40 7.35
N THR A 70 11.70 21.47 7.45
CA THR A 70 13.10 21.46 7.89
C THR A 70 13.17 21.86 9.37
N ASP A 71 14.39 22.03 9.87
CA ASP A 71 14.67 22.61 11.18
C ASP A 71 14.37 24.13 11.25
N ILE A 72 14.36 24.83 10.11
CA ILE A 72 14.14 26.29 10.05
C ILE A 72 12.75 26.66 9.55
N ASP A 73 12.23 25.96 8.54
CA ASP A 73 11.09 26.42 7.74
C ASP A 73 10.22 25.24 7.24
N SER A 74 9.10 25.55 6.58
CA SER A 74 8.29 24.54 5.92
C SER A 74 7.54 25.07 4.71
N ILE A 75 7.28 24.19 3.75
CA ILE A 75 6.40 24.47 2.61
C ILE A 75 5.28 23.43 2.54
N ILE A 76 4.13 23.85 2.04
CA ILE A 76 2.95 23.00 1.89
C ILE A 76 2.50 23.05 0.44
N PHE A 77 2.24 21.88 -0.13
CA PHE A 77 1.61 21.73 -1.43
C PHE A 77 0.34 20.90 -1.35
N ASN A 78 -0.69 21.34 -2.05
CA ASN A 78 -1.79 20.46 -2.45
C ASN A 78 -1.40 19.83 -3.77
N ILE A 79 -1.28 18.50 -3.79
CA ILE A 79 -0.81 17.75 -4.95
C ILE A 79 -1.83 16.67 -5.33
N GLY A 80 -2.31 16.70 -6.56
CA GLY A 80 -3.21 15.72 -7.16
C GLY A 80 -2.44 14.60 -7.90
N PRO A 81 -3.12 13.52 -8.30
CA PRO A 81 -2.48 12.42 -9.02
C PRO A 81 -1.76 12.89 -10.30
N GLY A 82 -0.56 12.38 -10.54
CA GLY A 82 0.28 12.75 -11.68
C GLY A 82 0.89 14.15 -11.63
N GLN A 83 0.62 14.94 -10.58
CA GLN A 83 1.22 16.25 -10.42
C GLN A 83 2.61 16.15 -9.80
N LYS A 84 3.42 17.17 -10.05
CA LYS A 84 4.72 17.39 -9.42
C LYS A 84 4.84 18.83 -8.95
N LYS A 85 5.58 19.04 -7.86
CA LYS A 85 5.87 20.34 -7.28
C LYS A 85 7.36 20.45 -7.03
N GLU A 86 7.96 21.49 -7.59
CA GLU A 86 9.39 21.74 -7.57
C GLU A 86 9.68 22.93 -6.67
N PHE A 87 10.74 22.85 -5.88
CA PHE A 87 11.19 23.91 -4.97
C PHE A 87 12.69 23.75 -4.68
N ILE A 88 13.27 24.77 -4.07
CA ILE A 88 14.67 24.75 -3.62
C ILE A 88 14.72 24.63 -2.10
N VAL A 89 15.52 23.69 -1.60
CA VAL A 89 15.96 23.71 -0.21
C VAL A 89 17.33 24.39 -0.17
N LEU A 90 17.41 25.56 0.46
CA LEU A 90 18.66 26.29 0.68
C LEU A 90 19.29 25.82 1.99
N LEU A 91 20.24 24.92 1.89
CA LEU A 91 20.96 24.32 3.01
C LEU A 91 22.15 25.19 3.42
N ASN A 92 22.25 25.50 4.71
CA ASN A 92 23.31 26.32 5.32
C ASN A 92 23.49 27.69 4.64
N GLY A 93 22.42 28.25 4.07
CA GLY A 93 22.45 29.53 3.36
C GLY A 93 23.28 29.54 2.07
N LYS A 94 23.80 28.39 1.64
CA LYS A 94 24.77 28.30 0.53
C LYS A 94 24.38 27.24 -0.49
N ASP A 95 24.08 26.04 -0.05
CA ASP A 95 23.88 24.90 -0.94
C ASP A 95 22.43 24.86 -1.42
N SER A 96 22.22 25.01 -2.73
CA SER A 96 20.91 24.95 -3.35
C SER A 96 20.56 23.52 -3.77
N CYS A 97 19.68 22.87 -3.02
CA CYS A 97 19.17 21.54 -3.32
C CYS A 97 17.89 21.66 -4.16
N PHE A 98 17.91 21.16 -5.40
CA PHE A 98 16.72 21.14 -6.26
C PHE A 98 15.86 19.94 -5.86
N THR A 99 14.69 20.20 -5.29
CA THR A 99 13.83 19.17 -4.69
C THR A 99 12.48 19.12 -5.40
N GLN A 100 11.94 17.92 -5.52
CA GLN A 100 10.63 17.68 -6.13
C GLN A 100 9.78 16.78 -5.24
N ILE A 101 8.51 17.13 -5.07
CA ILE A 101 7.47 16.24 -4.55
C ILE A 101 6.63 15.81 -5.75
N ALA A 102 6.57 14.50 -5.99
CA ALA A 102 5.84 13.90 -7.11
C ALA A 102 4.73 12.98 -6.59
N ALA A 103 3.57 13.06 -7.23
CA ALA A 103 2.48 12.13 -7.05
C ALA A 103 2.42 11.18 -8.25
N PRO A 104 2.34 9.86 -8.06
CA PRO A 104 2.18 8.93 -9.18
C PRO A 104 0.88 9.24 -9.93
N ALA A 105 0.92 9.09 -11.26
CA ALA A 105 -0.30 9.10 -12.05
C ALA A 105 -1.12 7.85 -11.76
N LEU A 106 -2.44 7.95 -11.84
CA LEU A 106 -3.30 6.77 -11.73
C LEU A 106 -3.11 5.89 -12.97
N LYS A 107 -2.81 4.61 -12.74
CA LYS A 107 -2.72 3.61 -13.81
C LYS A 107 -4.12 3.13 -14.19
N ASN A 108 -4.37 2.99 -15.49
CA ASN A 108 -5.61 2.44 -16.04
C ASN A 108 -5.29 1.73 -17.35
N PHE A 109 -5.52 0.41 -17.38
CA PHE A 109 -5.21 -0.45 -18.52
C PHE A 109 -6.45 -0.92 -19.28
N LYS A 110 -7.64 -0.42 -18.95
CA LYS A 110 -8.92 -0.83 -19.58
C LYS A 110 -8.94 -0.79 -21.11
N LYS A 111 -8.15 0.09 -21.73
CA LYS A 111 -8.08 0.28 -23.19
C LYS A 111 -6.87 -0.41 -23.84
N LEU A 112 -6.15 -1.25 -23.12
CA LEU A 112 -5.02 -1.98 -23.67
C LEU A 112 -5.47 -2.91 -24.81
N SER A 113 -4.67 -3.01 -25.87
CA SER A 113 -4.91 -3.88 -27.01
C SER A 113 -3.63 -4.64 -27.37
N PRO A 114 -3.63 -5.99 -27.33
CA PRO A 114 -4.74 -6.85 -26.87
C PRO A 114 -5.06 -6.64 -25.38
N GLU A 115 -6.28 -6.98 -24.97
CA GLU A 115 -6.64 -7.03 -23.55
C GLU A 115 -5.83 -8.13 -22.85
N ILE A 116 -5.33 -7.85 -21.64
CA ILE A 116 -4.67 -8.83 -20.81
C ILE A 116 -5.74 -9.67 -20.10
N HIS A 117 -5.63 -10.98 -20.23
CA HIS A 117 -6.30 -11.94 -19.38
C HIS A 117 -5.31 -13.04 -19.02
N ASP A 118 -5.04 -13.19 -17.73
CA ASP A 118 -4.16 -14.22 -17.22
C ASP A 118 -4.82 -15.01 -16.10
N THR A 119 -4.38 -16.24 -15.93
CA THR A 119 -4.82 -17.14 -14.86
C THR A 119 -3.60 -17.84 -14.30
N ILE A 120 -3.37 -17.61 -13.01
CA ILE A 120 -2.18 -18.00 -12.27
C ILE A 120 -2.63 -18.94 -11.15
N PRO A 121 -1.95 -20.07 -10.91
CA PRO A 121 -2.19 -20.88 -9.73
C PRO A 121 -2.02 -20.06 -8.44
N PHE A 122 -2.98 -20.12 -7.53
CA PHE A 122 -2.98 -19.35 -6.30
C PHE A 122 -3.55 -20.18 -5.15
N PHE A 123 -2.87 -20.19 -4.02
CA PHE A 123 -3.17 -21.10 -2.93
C PHE A 123 -3.14 -20.38 -1.59
N VAL A 124 -3.90 -20.93 -0.64
CA VAL A 124 -3.78 -20.59 0.78
C VAL A 124 -3.36 -21.85 1.53
N ASN A 125 -2.22 -21.83 2.22
CA ASN A 125 -1.78 -22.99 3.02
C ASN A 125 -2.47 -23.03 4.40
N HIS A 126 -2.19 -24.07 5.18
CA HIS A 126 -2.73 -24.24 6.53
C HIS A 126 -2.27 -23.17 7.53
N TYR A 127 -1.25 -22.38 7.19
CA TYR A 127 -0.81 -21.22 7.96
C TYR A 127 -1.55 -19.92 7.60
N ASN A 128 -2.53 -19.97 6.69
CA ASN A 128 -3.19 -18.79 6.11
C ASN A 128 -2.24 -17.88 5.33
N THR A 129 -1.23 -18.45 4.67
CA THR A 129 -0.35 -17.72 3.75
C THR A 129 -0.92 -17.82 2.33
N ASN A 130 -1.18 -16.68 1.68
CA ASN A 130 -1.63 -16.61 0.30
C ASN A 130 -0.42 -16.59 -0.63
N PHE A 131 -0.25 -17.58 -1.52
CA PHE A 131 0.95 -17.65 -2.35
C PHE A 131 0.69 -18.08 -3.80
N LEU A 132 1.62 -17.68 -4.67
CA LEU A 132 1.63 -18.01 -6.09
C LEU A 132 3.08 -18.21 -6.60
N PRO A 133 3.27 -18.99 -7.67
CA PRO A 133 4.57 -19.13 -8.30
C PRO A 133 4.93 -17.93 -9.19
N ILE A 134 6.21 -17.58 -9.22
CA ILE A 134 6.81 -16.62 -10.16
C ILE A 134 8.09 -17.19 -10.77
N VAL A 135 8.51 -16.62 -11.90
CA VAL A 135 9.87 -16.82 -12.43
C VAL A 135 10.60 -15.48 -12.44
N PHE A 136 11.62 -15.37 -11.60
CA PHE A 136 12.48 -14.20 -11.48
C PHE A 136 13.64 -14.25 -12.47
N ASN A 137 13.80 -13.16 -13.22
CA ASN A 137 14.87 -12.92 -14.20
C ASN A 137 15.10 -14.12 -15.15
N GLY A 138 14.01 -14.78 -15.56
CA GLY A 138 14.01 -15.96 -16.42
C GLY A 138 14.68 -17.22 -15.84
N THR A 139 15.16 -17.17 -14.60
CA THR A 139 16.09 -18.16 -14.05
C THR A 139 15.56 -18.82 -12.78
N ASP A 140 15.10 -18.01 -11.82
CA ASP A 140 14.79 -18.48 -10.47
C ASP A 140 13.28 -18.66 -10.29
N SER A 141 12.85 -19.89 -9.98
CA SER A 141 11.44 -20.17 -9.67
C SER A 141 11.19 -20.02 -8.18
N LEU A 142 10.24 -19.15 -7.82
CA LEU A 142 9.93 -18.80 -6.44
C LEU A 142 8.44 -18.92 -6.15
N PHE A 143 8.10 -19.17 -4.89
CA PHE A 143 6.74 -19.02 -4.36
C PHE A 143 6.68 -17.76 -3.52
N MET A 144 5.80 -16.84 -3.89
CA MET A 144 5.71 -15.53 -3.25
C MET A 144 4.41 -15.39 -2.48
N ASN A 145 4.48 -14.87 -1.26
CA ASN A 145 3.29 -14.48 -0.50
C ASN A 145 2.67 -13.24 -1.16
N PHE A 146 1.47 -13.35 -1.72
CA PHE A 146 0.73 -12.17 -2.18
C PHE A 146 0.22 -11.38 -0.97
N ASP A 147 0.76 -10.18 -0.79
CA ASP A 147 0.53 -9.37 0.38
C ASP A 147 0.06 -7.97 -0.02
N SER A 148 -1.24 -7.71 0.15
CA SER A 148 -1.83 -6.39 -0.06
C SER A 148 -1.42 -5.37 1.01
N GLY A 149 -0.86 -5.82 2.12
CA GLY A 149 -0.16 -5.06 3.14
C GLY A 149 1.31 -4.75 2.79
N ALA A 150 1.89 -5.31 1.74
CA ALA A 150 3.23 -5.03 1.24
C ALA A 150 3.22 -4.09 0.01
N ASN A 151 4.39 -3.54 -0.33
CA ASN A 151 4.65 -2.90 -1.63
C ASN A 151 5.90 -3.57 -2.20
N ASP A 152 6.13 -3.41 -3.51
CA ASP A 152 7.31 -3.95 -4.18
C ASP A 152 7.44 -5.48 -4.03
N ILE A 153 8.62 -6.02 -4.29
CA ILE A 153 8.95 -7.42 -4.04
C ILE A 153 10.07 -7.48 -3.02
N ASP A 154 9.83 -8.19 -1.93
CA ASP A 154 10.81 -8.49 -0.90
C ASP A 154 11.20 -9.96 -0.98
N LEU A 155 12.49 -10.28 -1.01
CA LEU A 155 12.99 -11.65 -0.89
C LEU A 155 13.55 -11.90 0.49
N THR A 156 13.24 -13.05 1.07
CA THR A 156 13.80 -13.44 2.36
C THR A 156 15.32 -13.58 2.27
N HIS A 157 16.04 -13.29 3.35
CA HIS A 157 17.49 -13.54 3.44
C HIS A 157 17.82 -15.01 3.14
N ALA A 158 16.95 -15.94 3.55
CA ALA A 158 17.07 -17.35 3.22
C ALA A 158 16.98 -17.62 1.71
N ALA A 159 16.00 -17.04 1.01
CA ALA A 159 15.87 -17.18 -0.43
C ALA A 159 17.07 -16.58 -1.17
N LEU A 160 17.47 -15.36 -0.81
CA LEU A 160 18.62 -14.66 -1.41
C LEU A 160 19.92 -15.45 -1.28
N SER A 161 20.15 -16.07 -0.12
CA SER A 161 21.40 -16.81 0.15
C SER A 161 21.40 -18.25 -0.36
N LYS A 162 20.25 -18.95 -0.34
CA LYS A 162 20.19 -20.41 -0.59
C LYS A 162 19.54 -20.80 -1.90
N LYS A 163 18.68 -19.95 -2.48
CA LYS A 163 17.82 -20.31 -3.62
C LYS A 163 18.14 -19.53 -4.90
N MET A 164 18.48 -18.25 -4.78
CA MET A 164 18.66 -17.34 -5.91
C MET A 164 19.97 -17.60 -6.67
N LYS A 165 19.86 -18.12 -7.90
CA LYS A 165 21.01 -18.29 -8.81
C LYS A 165 21.41 -16.96 -9.44
N SER A 166 20.45 -16.06 -9.70
CA SER A 166 20.70 -14.80 -10.41
C SER A 166 21.50 -13.77 -9.60
N LYS A 167 21.60 -13.93 -8.27
CA LYS A 167 22.29 -13.02 -7.33
C LYS A 167 21.98 -11.53 -7.60
N PRO A 168 20.72 -11.09 -7.45
CA PRO A 168 20.31 -9.75 -7.84
C PRO A 168 20.95 -8.68 -6.93
N ARG A 169 21.31 -7.54 -7.53
CA ARG A 169 21.56 -6.29 -6.81
C ARG A 169 20.25 -5.71 -6.30
N LEU A 170 20.17 -5.47 -5.00
CA LEU A 170 18.98 -4.94 -4.33
C LEU A 170 18.76 -3.43 -4.59
N TYR A 171 17.53 -2.98 -4.35
CA TYR A 171 17.07 -1.58 -4.20
C TYR A 171 17.12 -0.65 -5.43
N HIS A 172 17.99 -0.92 -6.41
CA HIS A 172 18.27 0.06 -7.47
C HIS A 172 18.10 -0.48 -8.89
N THR A 173 18.03 -1.80 -9.06
CA THR A 173 17.92 -2.43 -10.39
C THR A 173 16.53 -3.00 -10.57
N ASP A 174 15.91 -2.71 -11.72
CA ASP A 174 14.65 -3.35 -12.13
C ASP A 174 14.94 -4.69 -12.78
N TYR A 175 14.24 -5.74 -12.35
CA TYR A 175 14.35 -7.09 -12.89
C TYR A 175 13.03 -7.54 -13.49
N ASP A 176 13.13 -8.48 -14.43
CA ASP A 176 11.97 -9.14 -15.00
C ASP A 176 11.40 -10.14 -14.00
N VAL A 177 10.10 -10.02 -13.73
CA VAL A 177 9.34 -10.91 -12.86
C VAL A 177 8.20 -11.47 -13.69
N LYS A 178 8.31 -12.72 -14.10
CA LYS A 178 7.26 -13.40 -14.85
C LYS A 178 6.24 -13.99 -13.87
N ILE A 179 4.99 -13.58 -14.00
CA ILE A 179 3.85 -14.07 -13.24
C ILE A 179 2.81 -14.52 -14.26
N GLY A 180 2.46 -15.81 -14.23
CA GLY A 180 1.65 -16.42 -15.28
C GLY A 180 2.28 -16.26 -16.66
N ASN A 181 1.54 -15.64 -17.58
CA ASN A 181 1.94 -15.38 -18.96
C ASN A 181 2.54 -13.98 -19.17
N HIS A 182 2.57 -13.13 -18.14
CA HIS A 182 3.07 -11.76 -18.25
C HIS A 182 4.39 -11.54 -17.51
N THR A 183 5.21 -10.65 -18.05
CA THR A 183 6.45 -10.19 -17.42
C THR A 183 6.27 -8.75 -16.93
N TYR A 184 6.47 -8.58 -15.64
CA TYR A 184 6.47 -7.30 -14.94
C TYR A 184 7.91 -6.87 -14.67
N LYS A 185 8.10 -5.59 -14.32
CA LYS A 185 9.38 -5.07 -13.84
C LYS A 185 9.24 -4.59 -12.41
N SER A 186 10.16 -5.01 -11.55
CA SER A 186 10.21 -4.55 -10.17
C SER A 186 11.65 -4.47 -9.67
N LYS A 187 11.87 -3.56 -8.73
CA LYS A 187 13.04 -3.63 -7.84
C LYS A 187 12.81 -4.73 -6.82
N ILE A 188 13.92 -5.25 -6.30
CA ILE A 188 13.92 -6.27 -5.25
C ILE A 188 14.54 -5.68 -3.99
N TYR A 189 13.89 -5.96 -2.87
CA TYR A 189 14.31 -5.62 -1.53
C TYR A 189 14.53 -6.91 -0.74
N ASP A 190 15.13 -6.81 0.44
CA ASP A 190 15.35 -7.92 1.33
C ASP A 190 14.50 -7.80 2.59
N ILE A 191 14.08 -8.95 3.12
CA ILE A 191 13.33 -9.05 4.35
C ILE A 191 13.83 -10.24 5.17
N GLU A 192 13.67 -10.17 6.49
CA GLU A 192 14.03 -11.29 7.37
C GLU A 192 13.05 -12.46 7.18
N LEU A 193 11.74 -12.18 7.26
CA LEU A 193 10.68 -13.19 7.26
C LEU A 193 9.55 -12.82 6.29
N ALA A 194 8.96 -13.86 5.71
CA ALA A 194 7.72 -13.81 4.94
C ALA A 194 6.76 -14.88 5.44
N GLY A 195 5.55 -14.95 4.87
CA GLY A 195 4.59 -16.01 5.19
C GLY A 195 5.19 -17.40 5.02
N ASN A 196 4.75 -18.35 5.85
CA ASN A 196 5.29 -19.70 5.86
C ASN A 196 5.23 -20.34 4.46
N GLU A 197 6.28 -21.09 4.12
CA GLU A 197 6.42 -21.82 2.84
C GLU A 197 6.57 -20.91 1.60
N THR A 198 6.96 -19.65 1.81
CA THR A 198 7.24 -18.70 0.72
C THR A 198 8.67 -18.18 0.77
N ASP A 199 9.16 -17.70 -0.38
CA ASP A 199 10.50 -17.16 -0.55
C ASP A 199 10.57 -15.65 -0.30
N GLY A 200 9.42 -14.98 -0.15
CA GLY A 200 9.32 -13.53 -0.06
C GLY A 200 7.89 -12.99 -0.15
N LEU A 201 7.77 -11.67 -0.18
CA LEU A 201 6.51 -10.93 -0.34
C LEU A 201 6.35 -10.42 -1.77
N LEU A 202 5.13 -10.46 -2.29
CA LEU A 202 4.71 -9.84 -3.53
C LEU A 202 3.65 -8.79 -3.21
N GLY A 203 4.04 -7.52 -3.25
CA GLY A 203 3.17 -6.37 -3.04
C GLY A 203 2.09 -6.24 -4.10
N TRP A 204 0.98 -5.59 -3.73
CA TRP A 204 -0.16 -5.38 -4.63
C TRP A 204 0.14 -4.45 -5.81
N ASP A 205 1.13 -3.57 -5.66
CA ASP A 205 1.43 -2.47 -6.58
C ASP A 205 2.04 -2.92 -7.91
N ILE A 206 2.57 -4.14 -7.98
CA ILE A 206 2.95 -4.79 -9.25
C ILE A 206 1.75 -4.94 -10.20
N PHE A 207 0.55 -5.05 -9.63
CA PHE A 207 -0.71 -5.14 -10.37
C PHE A 207 -1.50 -3.82 -10.39
N ASP A 208 -0.92 -2.71 -9.91
CA ASP A 208 -1.64 -1.43 -9.87
C ASP A 208 -2.14 -1.01 -11.26
N GLY A 209 -3.40 -0.59 -11.33
CA GLY A 209 -4.09 -0.28 -12.59
C GLY A 209 -4.71 -1.49 -13.31
N MET A 210 -4.57 -2.70 -12.77
CA MET A 210 -5.24 -3.90 -13.28
C MET A 210 -6.45 -4.28 -12.43
N ILE A 211 -7.19 -5.30 -12.86
CA ILE A 211 -8.17 -6.03 -12.08
C ILE A 211 -7.52 -7.34 -11.62
N VAL A 212 -7.53 -7.64 -10.33
CA VAL A 212 -6.99 -8.88 -9.77
C VAL A 212 -8.08 -9.62 -9.01
N ALA A 213 -8.43 -10.81 -9.45
CA ALA A 213 -9.44 -11.66 -8.83
C ALA A 213 -8.79 -12.88 -8.17
N LEU A 214 -9.00 -13.04 -6.87
CA LEU A 214 -8.61 -14.20 -6.08
C LEU A 214 -9.82 -15.11 -5.92
N ASP A 215 -9.75 -16.29 -6.52
CA ASP A 215 -10.78 -17.31 -6.47
C ASP A 215 -10.27 -18.49 -5.63
N TYR A 216 -10.70 -18.51 -4.37
CA TYR A 216 -10.29 -19.55 -3.40
C TYR A 216 -11.02 -20.87 -3.66
N ASP A 217 -12.21 -20.86 -4.29
CA ASP A 217 -12.91 -22.09 -4.67
C ASP A 217 -12.12 -22.84 -5.76
N GLN A 218 -11.54 -22.09 -6.70
CA GLN A 218 -10.82 -22.65 -7.86
C GLN A 218 -9.30 -22.59 -7.75
N HIS A 219 -8.74 -22.15 -6.62
CA HIS A 219 -7.30 -22.05 -6.38
C HIS A 219 -6.54 -21.28 -7.47
N LYS A 220 -7.08 -20.13 -7.86
CA LYS A 220 -6.51 -19.31 -8.94
C LYS A 220 -6.59 -17.82 -8.67
N MET A 221 -5.57 -17.11 -9.13
CA MET A 221 -5.55 -15.67 -9.27
C MET A 221 -5.74 -15.35 -10.76
N MET A 222 -6.68 -14.46 -11.08
CA MET A 222 -6.89 -13.97 -12.44
C MET A 222 -6.52 -12.50 -12.51
N VAL A 223 -5.78 -12.11 -13.55
CA VAL A 223 -5.35 -10.73 -13.75
C VAL A 223 -5.88 -10.24 -15.09
N HIS A 224 -6.60 -9.12 -15.08
CA HIS A 224 -7.23 -8.57 -16.27
C HIS A 224 -6.94 -7.07 -16.43
N SER A 225 -6.76 -6.61 -17.67
CA SER A 225 -6.68 -5.17 -17.92
C SER A 225 -8.05 -4.49 -17.94
N ALA A 226 -9.13 -5.20 -18.32
CA ALA A 226 -10.50 -4.73 -18.14
C ALA A 226 -11.34 -5.71 -17.31
N MET A 227 -12.42 -5.21 -16.72
CA MET A 227 -13.28 -5.99 -15.83
C MET A 227 -14.07 -7.05 -16.62
N PRO A 228 -13.96 -8.35 -16.30
CA PRO A 228 -14.79 -9.39 -16.89
C PRO A 228 -16.29 -9.14 -16.66
N LYS A 229 -17.12 -9.44 -17.68
CA LYS A 229 -18.57 -9.19 -17.62
C LYS A 229 -19.26 -10.07 -16.58
N GLU A 230 -18.72 -11.26 -16.33
CA GLU A 230 -19.21 -12.26 -15.40
C GLU A 230 -19.14 -11.72 -13.96
N ILE A 231 -18.02 -11.09 -13.59
CA ILE A 231 -17.84 -10.45 -12.28
C ILE A 231 -18.84 -9.31 -12.09
N LEU A 232 -19.03 -8.45 -13.10
CA LEU A 232 -19.98 -7.33 -13.01
C LEU A 232 -21.45 -7.76 -12.90
N ARG A 233 -21.78 -8.93 -13.45
CA ARG A 233 -23.16 -9.45 -13.47
C ARG A 233 -23.48 -10.30 -12.23
N ASP A 234 -22.47 -10.80 -11.52
CA ASP A 234 -22.68 -11.60 -10.33
C ASP A 234 -23.09 -10.71 -9.13
N LYS A 235 -24.39 -10.75 -8.82
CA LYS A 235 -25.02 -9.96 -7.76
C LYS A 235 -24.60 -10.38 -6.35
N GLN A 236 -23.86 -11.47 -6.20
CA GLN A 236 -23.33 -11.92 -4.91
C GLN A 236 -22.12 -11.09 -4.47
N TYR A 237 -21.47 -10.38 -5.40
CA TYR A 237 -20.38 -9.49 -5.06
C TYR A 237 -20.90 -8.23 -4.36
N THR A 238 -20.36 -7.97 -3.17
CA THR A 238 -20.53 -6.70 -2.46
C THR A 238 -19.38 -5.78 -2.75
N ARG A 239 -19.68 -4.53 -3.07
CA ARG A 239 -18.71 -3.51 -3.48
C ARG A 239 -18.24 -2.64 -2.31
N PHE A 240 -16.93 -2.52 -2.13
CA PHE A 240 -16.28 -1.71 -1.09
C PHE A 240 -15.32 -0.70 -1.72
N LYS A 241 -15.38 0.56 -1.29
CA LYS A 241 -14.42 1.57 -1.73
C LYS A 241 -13.08 1.36 -1.02
N ILE A 242 -11.99 1.36 -1.77
CA ILE A 242 -10.63 1.38 -1.20
C ILE A 242 -10.29 2.79 -0.77
N THR A 243 -9.83 2.94 0.48
CA THR A 243 -9.12 4.13 0.95
C THR A 243 -7.65 3.77 1.09
N TYR A 244 -6.74 4.57 0.51
CA TYR A 244 -5.31 4.33 0.62
C TYR A 244 -4.69 5.19 1.72
N ILE A 245 -4.08 4.52 2.71
CA ILE A 245 -3.29 5.17 3.76
C ILE A 245 -1.89 4.56 3.70
N LYS A 246 -0.85 5.42 3.58
CA LYS A 246 0.55 5.00 3.38
C LYS A 246 0.73 3.88 2.34
N ASN A 247 0.04 4.04 1.20
CA ASN A 247 0.05 3.08 0.08
C ASN A 247 -0.51 1.68 0.41
N LYS A 248 -1.31 1.52 1.48
CA LYS A 248 -2.01 0.28 1.80
C LYS A 248 -3.52 0.42 1.59
N PRO A 249 -4.22 -0.62 1.10
CA PRO A 249 -5.65 -0.57 0.87
C PRO A 249 -6.42 -0.78 2.19
N PHE A 250 -7.43 0.07 2.43
CA PHE A 250 -8.34 -0.04 3.55
C PHE A 250 -9.78 -0.13 3.07
N ILE A 251 -10.58 -0.93 3.76
CA ILE A 251 -12.03 -0.95 3.65
C ILE A 251 -12.66 -0.60 4.98
N GLU A 252 -13.90 -0.15 4.95
CA GLU A 252 -14.65 0.17 6.15
C GLU A 252 -15.38 -1.07 6.66
N SER A 253 -15.25 -1.34 7.95
CA SER A 253 -15.90 -2.45 8.65
C SER A 253 -16.40 -1.98 10.01
N GLU A 254 -17.29 -2.74 10.63
CA GLU A 254 -17.84 -2.46 11.95
C GLU A 254 -17.55 -3.61 12.92
N ILE A 255 -17.10 -3.29 14.13
CA ILE A 255 -17.00 -4.23 15.25
C ILE A 255 -18.12 -3.97 16.24
N SER A 256 -18.61 -5.00 16.89
CA SER A 256 -19.61 -4.86 17.95
C SER A 256 -19.29 -5.72 19.16
N GLN A 257 -19.48 -5.15 20.35
CA GLN A 257 -19.28 -5.81 21.63
C GLN A 257 -20.22 -5.22 22.68
N SER A 258 -21.02 -6.07 23.33
CA SER A 258 -21.92 -5.70 24.43
C SER A 258 -22.83 -4.50 24.12
N GLY A 259 -23.39 -4.47 22.91
CA GLY A 259 -24.26 -3.39 22.42
C GLY A 259 -23.52 -2.14 21.90
N SER A 260 -22.21 -2.01 22.15
CA SER A 260 -21.39 -0.96 21.53
C SER A 260 -21.02 -1.37 20.10
N LYS A 261 -21.12 -0.43 19.17
CA LYS A 261 -20.79 -0.58 17.77
C LYS A 261 -19.73 0.43 17.39
N ASN A 262 -18.76 0.01 16.59
CA ASN A 262 -17.74 0.90 16.09
C ASN A 262 -17.39 0.62 14.63
N ARG A 263 -17.55 1.65 13.80
CA ARG A 263 -17.23 1.63 12.37
C ARG A 263 -15.95 2.40 12.11
N SER A 264 -15.01 1.80 11.40
CA SER A 264 -13.68 2.34 11.18
C SER A 264 -13.01 1.69 9.95
N LEU A 265 -11.84 2.21 9.57
CA LEU A 265 -11.04 1.65 8.49
C LEU A 265 -10.19 0.48 8.98
N PHE A 266 -10.23 -0.61 8.22
CA PHE A 266 -9.43 -1.80 8.41
C PHE A 266 -8.52 -1.98 7.19
N MET A 267 -7.23 -2.19 7.43
CA MET A 267 -6.29 -2.53 6.38
C MET A 267 -6.68 -3.90 5.81
N PHE A 268 -6.83 -4.00 4.50
CA PHE A 268 -7.05 -5.26 3.81
C PHE A 268 -5.70 -5.93 3.62
N ASP A 269 -5.34 -6.85 4.50
CA ASP A 269 -3.97 -7.36 4.65
C ASP A 269 -3.91 -8.88 4.42
N LEU A 270 -3.49 -9.28 3.21
CA LEU A 270 -3.30 -10.69 2.84
C LEU A 270 -1.98 -11.30 3.35
N GLY A 271 -1.08 -10.50 3.92
CA GLY A 271 0.14 -10.95 4.61
C GLY A 271 -0.09 -11.26 6.09
N TYR A 272 -1.11 -10.68 6.71
CA TYR A 272 -1.44 -10.95 8.10
C TYR A 272 -2.28 -12.24 8.26
N GLN A 273 -1.67 -13.32 8.74
CA GLN A 273 -2.27 -14.67 8.77
C GLN A 273 -3.46 -14.88 9.73
N ARG A 274 -3.70 -13.97 10.68
CA ARG A 274 -4.77 -14.11 11.70
C ARG A 274 -6.07 -13.46 11.24
N THR A 275 -7.06 -13.33 12.13
CA THR A 275 -8.39 -12.82 11.76
C THR A 275 -8.38 -11.30 11.58
N ALA A 276 -8.15 -10.57 12.66
CA ALA A 276 -8.10 -9.13 12.72
C ALA A 276 -7.18 -8.69 13.86
N MET A 277 -6.65 -7.47 13.72
CA MET A 277 -5.85 -6.82 14.74
C MET A 277 -6.46 -5.46 15.04
N LEU A 278 -6.77 -5.22 16.31
CA LEU A 278 -7.45 -4.02 16.76
C LEU A 278 -6.46 -3.05 17.44
N ASP A 279 -6.38 -1.83 16.93
CA ASP A 279 -5.61 -0.73 17.52
C ASP A 279 -6.24 -0.25 18.84
N ASN A 280 -5.47 -0.34 19.92
CA ASN A 280 -5.96 -0.02 21.26
C ASN A 280 -6.22 1.49 21.47
N ASP A 281 -5.49 2.38 20.82
CA ASP A 281 -5.74 3.82 20.95
C ASP A 281 -7.05 4.19 20.28
N LEU A 282 -7.32 3.63 19.10
CA LEU A 282 -8.59 3.79 18.40
C LEU A 282 -9.74 3.24 19.25
N LEU A 283 -9.61 2.03 19.82
CA LEU A 283 -10.63 1.44 20.71
C LEU A 283 -10.91 2.33 21.92
N ARG A 284 -9.89 2.94 22.54
CA ARG A 284 -10.04 3.86 23.67
C ARG A 284 -10.74 5.16 23.27
N GLU A 285 -10.32 5.78 22.16
CA GLU A 285 -10.95 6.98 21.61
C GLU A 285 -12.45 6.78 21.40
N MET A 286 -12.82 5.60 20.92
CA MET A 286 -14.19 5.21 20.60
C MET A 286 -14.95 4.62 21.80
N LYS A 287 -14.33 4.58 22.99
CA LYS A 287 -14.90 3.99 24.22
C LYS A 287 -15.43 2.56 24.01
N PHE A 288 -14.71 1.76 23.22
CA PHE A 288 -15.09 0.38 22.94
C PHE A 288 -14.86 -0.51 24.19
N PRO A 289 -15.80 -1.39 24.56
CA PRO A 289 -15.75 -2.14 25.82
C PRO A 289 -14.84 -3.38 25.72
N THR A 290 -13.54 -3.15 25.55
CA THR A 290 -12.53 -4.22 25.43
C THR A 290 -12.39 -5.05 26.70
N ASP A 291 -12.71 -4.48 27.86
CA ASP A 291 -12.77 -5.14 29.17
C ASP A 291 -13.85 -6.23 29.26
N LYS A 292 -14.86 -6.16 28.39
CA LYS A 292 -15.95 -7.16 28.29
C LYS A 292 -15.65 -8.28 27.29
N MET A 293 -14.48 -8.28 26.68
CA MET A 293 -14.08 -9.32 25.73
C MET A 293 -13.37 -10.45 26.47
N GLU A 294 -13.77 -11.69 26.20
CA GLU A 294 -13.13 -12.87 26.78
C GLU A 294 -11.71 -13.02 26.23
N ILE A 295 -10.72 -13.19 27.11
CA ILE A 295 -9.34 -13.47 26.71
C ILE A 295 -9.24 -14.94 26.29
N ILE A 296 -8.84 -15.17 25.04
CA ILE A 296 -8.60 -16.52 24.50
C ILE A 296 -7.17 -16.97 24.85
N LYS A 297 -6.17 -16.12 24.55
CA LYS A 297 -4.76 -16.41 24.86
C LYS A 297 -3.91 -15.14 24.91
N LYS A 298 -2.75 -15.25 25.53
CA LYS A 298 -1.69 -14.22 25.53
C LYS A 298 -0.40 -14.84 25.04
N VAL A 299 0.24 -14.21 24.05
CA VAL A 299 1.52 -14.66 23.48
C VAL A 299 2.48 -13.49 23.36
N MET A 300 3.78 -13.77 23.41
CA MET A 300 4.81 -12.80 23.03
C MET A 300 5.16 -13.04 21.56
N MET A 301 4.85 -12.09 20.69
CA MET A 301 5.24 -12.15 19.28
C MET A 301 6.62 -11.51 19.09
N HIS A 302 7.42 -12.04 18.17
CA HIS A 302 8.63 -11.37 17.72
C HIS A 302 8.28 -10.54 16.48
N GLY A 303 8.46 -9.22 16.57
CA GLY A 303 8.26 -8.31 15.44
C GLY A 303 9.35 -8.46 14.38
N VAL A 304 9.12 -7.84 13.21
CA VAL A 304 10.04 -7.88 12.05
C VAL A 304 11.48 -7.41 12.34
N ASN A 305 11.68 -6.64 13.41
CA ASN A 305 13.01 -6.18 13.87
C ASN A 305 13.56 -6.98 15.07
N GLY A 306 12.98 -8.14 15.40
CA GLY A 306 13.39 -8.97 16.54
C GLY A 306 12.86 -8.51 17.92
N ASN A 307 12.01 -7.48 17.98
CA ASN A 307 11.44 -6.99 19.24
C ASN A 307 10.30 -7.88 19.74
N GLU A 308 10.24 -8.18 21.03
CA GLU A 308 9.09 -8.87 21.64
C GLU A 308 7.90 -7.90 21.82
N VAL A 309 6.71 -8.33 21.39
CA VAL A 309 5.46 -7.60 21.48
C VAL A 309 4.42 -8.49 22.17
N PRO A 310 3.93 -8.12 23.36
CA PRO A 310 2.83 -8.85 23.99
C PRO A 310 1.57 -8.67 23.15
N VAL A 311 0.95 -9.78 22.78
CA VAL A 311 -0.28 -9.82 22.00
C VAL A 311 -1.33 -10.62 22.75
N THR A 312 -2.42 -9.95 23.09
CA THR A 312 -3.60 -10.57 23.70
C THR A 312 -4.61 -10.87 22.59
N THR A 313 -5.01 -12.13 22.48
CA THR A 313 -6.12 -12.57 21.62
C THR A 313 -7.39 -12.60 22.45
N VAL A 314 -8.43 -11.91 22.01
CA VAL A 314 -9.72 -11.80 22.68
C VAL A 314 -10.85 -12.20 21.74
N LYS A 315 -11.99 -12.62 22.30
CA LYS A 315 -13.19 -13.00 21.55
C LYS A 315 -14.08 -11.79 21.29
N LEU A 316 -14.08 -11.29 20.06
CA LEU A 316 -15.01 -10.27 19.58
C LEU A 316 -16.37 -10.90 19.25
N GLN A 317 -17.45 -10.32 19.79
CA GLN A 317 -18.80 -10.83 19.52
C GLN A 317 -19.16 -10.79 18.03
N ASN A 318 -18.93 -9.65 17.37
CA ASN A 318 -19.28 -9.48 15.97
C ASN A 318 -18.27 -8.61 15.21
N LEU A 319 -17.88 -9.07 14.03
CA LEU A 319 -17.21 -8.30 12.98
C LEU A 319 -18.12 -8.28 11.75
N GLN A 320 -18.47 -7.08 11.30
CA GLN A 320 -19.34 -6.85 10.16
C GLN A 320 -18.57 -6.20 9.00
N ILE A 321 -18.60 -6.84 7.83
CA ILE A 321 -17.99 -6.36 6.58
C ILE A 321 -19.13 -6.13 5.58
N GLY A 322 -19.60 -4.90 5.47
CA GLY A 322 -20.81 -4.60 4.71
C GLY A 322 -22.03 -5.28 5.33
N HIS A 323 -22.65 -6.22 4.61
CA HIS A 323 -23.76 -7.02 5.14
C HIS A 323 -23.34 -8.40 5.64
N PHE A 324 -22.05 -8.75 5.54
CA PHE A 324 -21.53 -10.02 6.03
C PHE A 324 -21.29 -9.94 7.53
N GLU A 325 -21.80 -10.92 8.28
CA GLU A 325 -21.68 -11.01 9.73
C GLU A 325 -20.77 -12.19 10.10
N LEU A 326 -19.72 -11.93 10.88
CA LEU A 326 -18.79 -12.93 11.41
C LEU A 326 -18.81 -12.86 12.94
N LYS A 327 -19.23 -13.97 13.57
CA LYS A 327 -19.46 -14.04 15.02
C LYS A 327 -18.28 -14.68 15.75
N ASN A 328 -18.12 -14.31 17.03
CA ASN A 328 -17.15 -14.92 17.96
C ASN A 328 -15.72 -14.95 17.39
N VAL A 329 -15.28 -13.83 16.82
CA VAL A 329 -14.01 -13.70 16.09
C VAL A 329 -12.86 -13.56 17.08
N PRO A 330 -11.84 -14.44 17.06
CA PRO A 330 -10.65 -14.31 17.90
C PRO A 330 -9.73 -13.23 17.34
N VAL A 331 -9.80 -12.00 17.87
CA VAL A 331 -9.04 -10.84 17.39
C VAL A 331 -7.85 -10.53 18.28
N GLN A 332 -6.77 -10.03 17.71
CA GLN A 332 -5.60 -9.58 18.48
C GLN A 332 -5.75 -8.11 18.86
N VAL A 333 -5.44 -7.74 20.10
CA VAL A 333 -5.42 -6.34 20.56
C VAL A 333 -3.98 -5.90 20.77
N MET A 334 -3.61 -4.78 20.14
CA MET A 334 -2.24 -4.27 20.20
C MET A 334 -2.04 -3.30 21.36
N GLU A 335 -1.23 -3.66 22.34
CA GLU A 335 -0.96 -2.77 23.47
C GLU A 335 0.13 -1.73 23.18
N LYS A 336 1.18 -2.10 22.41
CA LYS A 336 2.36 -1.28 22.09
C LYS A 336 2.92 -1.63 20.70
N ASN A 337 3.84 -0.80 20.17
CA ASN A 337 4.60 -1.04 18.94
C ASN A 337 3.74 -1.31 17.69
N LYS A 338 2.94 -0.32 17.29
CA LYS A 338 2.05 -0.40 16.11
C LYS A 338 2.84 -0.75 14.84
N PRO A 339 2.35 -1.63 13.94
CA PRO A 339 3.05 -1.99 12.70
C PRO A 339 3.08 -0.82 11.72
N MET A 340 2.10 0.08 11.81
CA MET A 340 2.08 1.37 11.12
C MET A 340 2.20 2.53 12.13
N PRO A 341 3.42 2.92 12.53
CA PRO A 341 3.64 3.99 13.50
C PRO A 341 2.98 5.30 13.10
N GLY A 342 2.36 5.98 14.06
CA GLY A 342 1.71 7.28 13.86
C GLY A 342 0.39 7.22 13.10
N THR A 343 -0.25 6.06 12.97
CA THR A 343 -1.56 5.91 12.32
C THR A 343 -2.39 4.89 13.08
N ASN A 344 -3.56 5.31 13.56
CA ASN A 344 -4.47 4.47 14.33
C ASN A 344 -5.44 3.78 13.38
N VAL A 345 -5.23 2.49 13.11
CA VAL A 345 -6.09 1.69 12.20
C VAL A 345 -6.14 0.24 12.65
N HIS A 346 -7.23 -0.44 12.30
CA HIS A 346 -7.33 -1.88 12.46
C HIS A 346 -6.82 -2.62 11.21
N TYR A 347 -6.68 -3.93 11.31
CA TYR A 347 -6.21 -4.81 10.23
C TYR A 347 -7.19 -5.98 10.08
N LEU A 348 -7.51 -6.36 8.84
CA LEU A 348 -8.18 -7.61 8.49
C LEU A 348 -7.15 -8.54 7.87
N GLY A 349 -7.00 -9.72 8.46
CA GLY A 349 -6.05 -10.73 8.01
C GLY A 349 -6.70 -11.88 7.25
N THR A 350 -5.85 -12.73 6.69
CA THR A 350 -6.21 -13.84 5.82
C THR A 350 -7.23 -14.81 6.43
N ASP A 351 -7.25 -15.01 7.74
CA ASP A 351 -8.23 -15.94 8.35
C ASP A 351 -9.68 -15.43 8.26
N ILE A 352 -9.86 -14.13 8.01
CA ILE A 352 -11.13 -13.52 7.60
C ILE A 352 -11.19 -13.41 6.08
N LEU A 353 -10.15 -12.89 5.43
CA LEU A 353 -10.21 -12.54 4.01
C LEU A 353 -10.38 -13.75 3.07
N LYS A 354 -9.82 -14.93 3.42
CA LYS A 354 -9.97 -16.16 2.63
C LYS A 354 -11.41 -16.67 2.53
N ARG A 355 -12.31 -16.18 3.40
CA ARG A 355 -13.75 -16.49 3.40
C ARG A 355 -14.49 -15.88 2.22
N PHE A 356 -13.81 -15.04 1.44
CA PHE A 356 -14.37 -14.35 0.29
C PHE A 356 -13.49 -14.53 -0.95
N ASN A 357 -14.11 -14.89 -2.07
CA ASN A 357 -13.52 -14.61 -3.36
C ASN A 357 -13.46 -13.08 -3.54
N THR A 358 -12.27 -12.59 -3.86
CA THR A 358 -11.93 -11.16 -3.76
C THR A 358 -11.58 -10.63 -5.14
N VAL A 359 -12.14 -9.49 -5.55
CA VAL A 359 -11.73 -8.80 -6.77
C VAL A 359 -11.23 -7.41 -6.41
N PHE A 360 -9.93 -7.17 -6.58
CA PHE A 360 -9.34 -5.84 -6.56
C PHE A 360 -9.52 -5.19 -7.93
N ASP A 361 -10.24 -4.08 -7.96
CA ASP A 361 -10.31 -3.19 -9.10
C ASP A 361 -9.45 -1.95 -8.79
N PHE A 362 -8.15 -2.05 -9.10
CA PHE A 362 -7.20 -0.98 -8.80
C PHE A 362 -7.38 0.24 -9.70
N GLN A 363 -8.10 0.10 -10.82
CA GLN A 363 -8.47 1.18 -11.72
C GLN A 363 -9.50 2.10 -11.08
N ASN A 364 -10.55 1.51 -10.50
CA ASN A 364 -11.63 2.24 -9.85
C ASN A 364 -11.44 2.39 -8.33
N ASN A 365 -10.41 1.76 -7.76
CA ASN A 365 -10.08 1.75 -6.34
C ASN A 365 -11.22 1.15 -5.50
N VAL A 366 -11.60 -0.07 -5.87
CA VAL A 366 -12.74 -0.81 -5.32
C VAL A 366 -12.33 -2.25 -5.06
N ILE A 367 -12.85 -2.83 -3.99
CA ILE A 367 -12.79 -4.27 -3.72
C ILE A 367 -14.20 -4.84 -3.83
N TYR A 368 -14.34 -6.00 -4.48
CA TYR A 368 -15.56 -6.78 -4.47
C TYR A 368 -15.34 -8.07 -3.67
N LEU A 369 -16.25 -8.37 -2.74
CA LEU A 369 -16.19 -9.58 -1.92
C LEU A 369 -17.43 -10.43 -2.16
N LYS A 370 -17.22 -11.73 -2.35
CA LYS A 370 -18.27 -12.76 -2.48
C LYS A 370 -17.93 -13.92 -1.56
N PRO A 371 -18.80 -14.33 -0.63
CA PRO A 371 -18.59 -15.52 0.20
C PRO A 371 -18.28 -16.76 -0.63
N ASN A 372 -17.39 -17.62 -0.13
CA ASN A 372 -16.98 -18.86 -0.79
C ASN A 372 -17.13 -20.07 0.16
N HIS A 373 -16.64 -21.24 -0.25
CA HIS A 373 -16.75 -22.47 0.57
C HIS A 373 -16.05 -22.39 1.95
N LEU A 374 -15.17 -21.41 2.17
CA LEU A 374 -14.47 -21.19 3.45
C LEU A 374 -15.25 -20.28 4.41
N TYR A 375 -16.42 -19.75 4.03
CA TYR A 375 -17.10 -18.71 4.81
C TYR A 375 -17.41 -19.12 6.26
N ASP A 376 -17.80 -20.37 6.50
CA ASP A 376 -18.22 -20.87 7.81
C ASP A 376 -17.17 -21.75 8.52
N VAL A 377 -15.93 -21.82 8.03
CA VAL A 377 -14.90 -22.65 8.68
C VAL A 377 -14.50 -22.07 10.04
N ALA A 378 -14.10 -22.92 10.99
CA ALA A 378 -13.60 -22.46 12.28
C ALA A 378 -12.37 -21.55 12.11
N TYR A 379 -12.23 -20.52 12.96
CA TYR A 379 -11.04 -19.66 12.96
C TYR A 379 -9.81 -20.43 13.46
N ALA A 380 -8.63 -20.08 12.98
CA ALA A 380 -7.37 -20.72 13.36
C ALA A 380 -7.13 -20.66 14.88
N ASP A 381 -7.40 -19.50 15.50
CA ASP A 381 -7.19 -19.26 16.93
C ASP A 381 -8.37 -19.73 17.82
N GLN A 382 -9.45 -20.29 17.25
CA GLN A 382 -10.51 -20.94 18.05
C GLN A 382 -10.14 -22.36 18.51
N LYS A 383 -9.14 -23.00 17.88
CA LYS A 383 -8.77 -24.40 18.13
C LYS A 383 -7.66 -24.59 19.19
N SER A 384 -7.24 -23.53 19.89
CA SER A 384 -6.14 -23.58 20.86
C SER A 384 -6.60 -23.61 22.29
#